data_AF-A0A7I7TVG9-F1
#
_entry.id   AF-A0A7I7TVG9-F1
#
_cell.length_a   1.000
_cell.length_b   1.000
_cell.length_c   1.000
_cell.angle_alpha   90.00
_cell.angle_beta   90.00
_cell.angle_gamma   90.00
#
_symmetry.space_group_name_H-M   'P 1'
#
loop_
_entity.id
_entity.type
_entity.pdbx_description
1 polymer ?
#
loop_
_entity_poly.entity_id
_entity_poly.type
_entity_poly.pdbx_seq_one_letter_code
_entity_poly.pdbx_strand_id
1 'polypeptide(L)'
;MPSVGDLPKPTDAEIIRWRALESDVAAMGEGLRNGSATPDDVDGAFARLMSSDIDWKTYRNALHIPADAGEHAGAIEVILRRISDGWGRWLSVDAGWYPLIIATDALLAALDTDYAVHQVKEKFGTLRYYYRPSSEDVGHETLDAMDAITDGAERASAVTCERCGTTGFLQHSPRRWMKTLCASCADALGYVPTQPN
;
A
#
# COMPACT_ATOMS: atom_id res chain seq x y z
N MET A 1 -22.17 11.52 -8.78
CA MET A 1 -21.08 11.55 -9.78
C MET A 1 -19.85 12.11 -9.09
N PRO A 2 -18.78 11.34 -8.87
CA PRO A 2 -17.53 11.96 -8.42
C PRO A 2 -17.07 12.86 -9.57
N SER A 3 -16.84 14.14 -9.27
CA SER A 3 -16.30 15.07 -10.25
C SER A 3 -14.99 14.51 -10.79
N VAL A 4 -14.89 14.34 -12.11
CA VAL A 4 -13.62 14.27 -12.81
C VAL A 4 -13.02 15.68 -12.77
N GLY A 5 -12.72 16.16 -11.56
CA GLY A 5 -11.85 17.31 -11.38
C GLY A 5 -10.44 16.86 -11.69
N ASP A 6 -9.65 17.72 -12.34
CA ASP A 6 -8.23 17.45 -12.52
C ASP A 6 -7.62 17.10 -11.16
N LEU A 7 -7.07 15.89 -11.04
CA LEU A 7 -6.35 15.46 -9.84
C LEU A 7 -5.25 16.49 -9.56
N PRO A 8 -5.03 16.88 -8.29
CA PRO A 8 -3.99 17.83 -7.98
C PRO A 8 -2.65 17.29 -8.46
N LYS A 9 -2.01 18.01 -9.37
CA LYS A 9 -0.67 17.72 -9.87
C LYS A 9 0.31 18.54 -9.07
N PRO A 10 1.03 17.93 -8.10
CA PRO A 10 2.08 18.64 -7.38
C PRO A 10 3.18 19.07 -8.34
N THR A 11 3.83 20.19 -8.00
CA THR A 11 5.05 20.64 -8.67
C THR A 11 6.20 19.68 -8.38
N ASP A 12 7.22 19.65 -9.24
CA ASP A 12 8.42 18.82 -9.01
C ASP A 12 9.08 19.14 -7.65
N ALA A 13 9.07 20.41 -7.24
CA ALA A 13 9.59 20.82 -5.93
C ALA A 13 8.77 20.26 -4.76
N GLU A 14 7.45 20.19 -4.89
CA GLU A 14 6.58 19.54 -3.90
C GLU A 14 6.83 18.02 -3.86
N ILE A 15 6.91 17.37 -5.02
CA ILE A 15 7.22 15.93 -5.12
C ILE A 15 8.56 15.63 -4.44
N ILE A 16 9.60 16.42 -4.69
CA ILE A 16 10.92 16.24 -4.06
C ILE A 16 10.82 16.38 -2.53
N ARG A 17 10.10 17.41 -2.04
CA ARG A 17 9.90 17.61 -0.59
C ARG A 17 9.14 16.47 0.05
N TRP A 18 8.08 15.99 -0.60
CA TRP A 18 7.26 14.88 -0.11
C TRP A 18 8.06 13.59 -0.06
N ARG A 19 8.81 13.27 -1.12
CA ARG A 19 9.70 12.10 -1.13
C ARG A 19 10.76 12.14 -0.03
N ALA A 20 11.35 13.30 0.21
CA ALA A 20 12.32 13.46 1.29
C ALA A 20 11.68 13.20 2.66
N LEU A 21 10.49 13.75 2.90
CA LEU A 21 9.74 13.50 4.12
C LEU A 21 9.31 12.03 4.27
N GLU A 22 8.78 11.43 3.21
CA GLU A 22 8.37 10.03 3.20
C GLU A 22 9.55 9.11 3.48
N SER A 23 10.72 9.39 2.89
CA SER A 23 11.95 8.66 3.16
C SER A 23 12.37 8.77 4.63
N ASP A 24 12.32 9.97 5.20
CA ASP A 24 12.62 10.20 6.62
C ASP A 24 11.64 9.42 7.52
N VAL A 25 10.34 9.45 7.22
CA VAL A 25 9.30 8.74 7.96
C VAL A 25 9.43 7.22 7.78
N ALA A 26 9.81 6.74 6.60
CA ALA A 26 10.03 5.32 6.32
C ALA A 26 11.25 4.79 7.10
N ALA A 27 12.37 5.52 7.06
CA ALA A 27 13.59 5.19 7.81
C ALA A 27 13.33 5.22 9.33
N MET A 28 12.59 6.21 9.81
CA MET A 28 12.06 6.27 11.18
C MET A 28 11.23 5.03 11.53
N GLY A 29 10.25 4.69 10.68
CA GLY A 29 9.40 3.52 10.87
C GLY A 29 10.20 2.22 10.89
N GLU A 30 11.23 2.11 10.05
CA GLU A 30 12.15 0.97 10.04
C GLU A 30 12.96 0.89 11.34
N GLY A 31 13.54 2.00 11.78
CA GLY A 31 14.25 2.10 13.07
C GLY A 31 13.36 1.76 14.26
N LEU A 32 12.09 2.16 14.21
CA LEU A 32 11.10 1.76 15.20
C LEU A 32 10.76 0.27 15.09
N ARG A 33 10.69 -0.32 13.89
CA ARG A 33 10.37 -1.76 13.71
C ARG A 33 11.50 -2.68 14.16
N ASN A 34 12.74 -2.34 13.82
CA ASN A 34 13.94 -3.12 14.14
C ASN A 34 14.50 -2.81 15.55
N GLY A 35 14.04 -1.72 16.17
CA GLY A 35 14.46 -1.32 17.51
C GLY A 35 15.73 -0.48 17.59
N SER A 36 16.24 0.03 16.46
CA SER A 36 17.43 0.88 16.40
C SER A 36 17.17 2.38 16.59
N ALA A 37 15.92 2.84 16.52
CA ALA A 37 15.57 4.26 16.69
C ALA A 37 15.67 4.72 18.15
N THR A 38 16.33 5.85 18.38
CA THR A 38 16.44 6.51 19.69
C THR A 38 15.31 7.53 19.91
N PRO A 39 15.04 7.97 21.15
CA PRO A 39 14.08 9.06 21.42
C PRO A 39 14.42 10.35 20.66
N ASP A 40 15.70 10.71 20.58
CA ASP A 40 16.16 11.91 19.87
C ASP A 40 15.89 11.82 18.37
N ASP A 41 16.03 10.62 17.78
CA ASP A 41 15.68 10.39 16.38
C ASP A 41 14.18 10.65 16.15
N VAL A 42 13.34 10.13 17.06
CA VAL A 42 11.87 10.25 16.99
C VAL A 42 11.45 11.71 17.11
N ASP A 43 11.97 12.42 18.11
CA ASP A 43 11.69 13.83 18.34
C ASP A 43 12.17 14.69 17.15
N GLY A 44 13.34 14.36 16.61
CA GLY A 44 13.90 15.03 15.44
C GLY A 44 13.02 14.90 14.20
N ALA A 45 12.53 13.69 13.88
CA ALA A 45 11.64 13.50 12.73
C ALA A 45 10.26 14.10 12.96
N PHE A 46 9.74 14.02 14.18
CA PHE A 46 8.47 14.64 14.52
C PHE A 46 8.55 16.17 14.39
N ALA A 47 9.64 16.79 14.82
CA ALA A 47 9.89 18.22 14.64
C ALA A 47 9.96 18.62 13.16
N ARG A 48 10.63 17.81 12.31
CA ARG A 48 10.65 18.03 10.85
C ARG A 48 9.26 17.92 10.24
N LEU A 49 8.47 16.93 10.63
CA LEU A 49 7.10 16.76 10.17
C LEU A 49 6.22 17.96 10.55
N MET A 50 6.27 18.39 11.82
CA MET A 50 5.46 19.50 12.33
C MET A 50 5.86 20.87 11.79
N SER A 51 7.12 21.03 11.38
CA SER A 51 7.61 22.27 10.75
C SER A 51 7.47 22.29 9.23
N SER A 52 7.02 21.19 8.63
CA SER A 52 6.84 21.12 7.18
C SER A 52 5.57 21.84 6.76
N ASP A 53 5.72 22.87 5.91
CA ASP A 53 4.61 23.56 5.27
C ASP A 53 4.07 22.70 4.13
N ILE A 54 3.18 21.76 4.46
CA ILE A 54 2.62 20.83 3.49
C ILE A 54 1.12 20.96 3.42
N ASP A 55 0.64 21.23 2.20
CA ASP A 55 -0.76 21.09 1.87
C ASP A 55 -1.16 19.61 1.91
N TRP A 56 -1.68 19.20 3.07
CA TRP A 56 -2.16 17.84 3.32
C TRP A 56 -3.35 17.44 2.46
N LYS A 57 -4.13 18.39 1.94
CA LYS A 57 -5.25 18.09 1.05
C LYS A 57 -4.70 17.73 -0.33
N THR A 58 -3.75 18.51 -0.83
CA THR A 58 -3.07 18.24 -2.10
C THR A 58 -2.24 16.96 -2.01
N TYR A 59 -1.41 16.80 -0.97
CA TYR A 59 -0.65 15.57 -0.72
C TYR A 59 -1.56 14.34 -0.73
N ARG A 60 -2.66 14.36 0.05
CA ARG A 60 -3.54 13.18 0.16
C ARG A 60 -4.19 12.78 -1.17
N ASN A 61 -4.52 13.76 -2.00
CA ASN A 61 -5.26 13.53 -3.23
C ASN A 61 -4.36 13.40 -4.46
N ALA A 62 -3.07 13.72 -4.37
CA ALA A 62 -2.10 13.50 -5.44
C ALA A 62 -1.85 11.99 -5.64
N LEU A 63 -1.47 11.60 -6.86
CA LEU A 63 -1.11 10.22 -7.19
C LEU A 63 0.29 9.90 -6.68
N HIS A 64 0.40 8.98 -5.73
CA HIS A 64 1.68 8.51 -5.19
C HIS A 64 2.06 7.19 -5.83
N ILE A 65 2.56 7.26 -7.06
CA ILE A 65 3.09 6.09 -7.77
C ILE A 65 4.44 5.72 -7.10
N PRO A 66 4.59 4.48 -6.62
CA PRO A 66 5.85 4.03 -6.01
C PRO A 66 7.03 4.16 -6.98
N ALA A 67 8.19 4.58 -6.48
CA ALA A 67 9.38 4.77 -7.31
C ALA A 67 9.95 3.45 -7.86
N ASP A 68 9.69 2.34 -7.15
CA ASP A 68 10.05 0.96 -7.50
C ASP A 68 8.97 0.25 -8.33
N ALA A 69 7.92 0.95 -8.77
CA ALA A 69 6.85 0.37 -9.58
C ALA A 69 7.32 -0.19 -10.93
N GLY A 70 8.42 0.32 -11.50
CA GLY A 70 8.97 -0.18 -12.76
C GLY A 70 7.93 -0.27 -13.88
N GLU A 71 7.79 -1.45 -14.51
CA GLU A 71 6.80 -1.70 -15.56
C GLU A 71 5.34 -1.61 -15.09
N HIS A 72 5.09 -1.73 -13.77
CA HIS A 72 3.77 -1.69 -13.17
C HIS A 72 3.23 -0.27 -12.96
N ALA A 73 4.05 0.78 -13.15
CA ALA A 73 3.69 2.16 -12.85
C ALA A 73 2.37 2.60 -13.52
N GLY A 74 2.17 2.25 -14.80
CA GLY A 74 0.95 2.60 -15.53
C GLY A 74 -0.31 1.92 -14.98
N ALA A 75 -0.22 0.63 -14.63
CA ALA A 75 -1.34 -0.10 -14.03
C ALA A 75 -1.66 0.38 -12.61
N ILE A 76 -0.62 0.69 -11.81
CA ILE A 76 -0.78 1.28 -10.48
C ILE A 76 -1.44 2.65 -10.59
N GLU A 77 -1.08 3.49 -11.55
CA GLU A 77 -1.74 4.78 -11.77
C GLU A 77 -3.26 4.62 -11.97
N VAL A 78 -3.67 3.64 -12.78
CA VAL A 78 -5.10 3.33 -13.02
C VAL A 78 -5.81 2.99 -11.70
N ILE A 79 -5.21 2.12 -10.88
CA ILE A 79 -5.75 1.74 -9.56
C ILE A 79 -5.85 2.96 -8.64
N LEU A 80 -4.80 3.78 -8.56
CA LEU A 80 -4.77 4.96 -7.70
C LEU A 80 -5.83 5.99 -8.09
N ARG A 81 -6.19 6.08 -9.37
CA ARG A 81 -7.28 6.94 -9.85
C ARG A 81 -8.67 6.46 -9.41
N ARG A 82 -8.85 5.17 -9.12
CA ARG A 82 -10.08 4.63 -8.52
C ARG A 82 -10.24 5.00 -7.04
N ILE A 83 -9.16 5.45 -6.38
CA ILE A 83 -9.23 5.90 -5.00
C ILE A 83 -9.92 7.26 -4.96
N SER A 84 -11.00 7.34 -4.19
CA SER A 84 -11.78 8.57 -4.03
C SER A 84 -11.01 9.63 -3.23
N ASP A 85 -11.35 10.90 -3.44
CA ASP A 85 -10.75 12.00 -2.68
C ASP A 85 -10.89 11.80 -1.17
N GLY A 86 -9.86 12.18 -0.42
CA GLY A 86 -9.83 12.11 1.03
C GLY A 86 -9.33 10.78 1.60
N TRP A 87 -9.17 9.72 0.79
CA TRP A 87 -8.69 8.41 1.25
C TRP A 87 -7.18 8.23 1.23
N GLY A 88 -6.48 8.99 0.39
CA GLY A 88 -5.04 8.83 0.18
C GLY A 88 -4.71 7.94 -1.01
N ARG A 89 -4.19 8.51 -2.10
CA ARG A 89 -3.92 7.74 -3.33
C ARG A 89 -2.52 7.13 -3.32
N TRP A 90 -2.31 6.13 -2.47
CA TRP A 90 -1.06 5.34 -2.39
C TRP A 90 -1.36 3.86 -2.10
N LEU A 91 -0.37 3.00 -2.36
CA LEU A 91 -0.36 1.60 -1.94
C LEU A 91 0.54 1.46 -0.71
N SER A 92 0.09 0.75 0.34
CA SER A 92 0.88 0.49 1.56
C SER A 92 1.39 -0.95 1.59
N VAL A 93 2.18 -1.31 0.58
CA VAL A 93 2.73 -2.65 0.30
C VAL A 93 4.08 -2.51 -0.41
N ASP A 94 4.90 -3.57 -0.41
CA ASP A 94 6.13 -3.60 -1.20
C ASP A 94 5.91 -4.17 -2.63
N ALA A 95 6.91 -3.99 -3.51
CA ALA A 95 6.82 -4.28 -4.94
C ALA A 95 6.49 -5.73 -5.33
N GLY A 96 6.77 -6.70 -4.46
CA GLY A 96 6.49 -8.10 -4.69
C GLY A 96 4.99 -8.43 -4.82
N TRP A 97 4.11 -7.56 -4.32
CA TRP A 97 2.66 -7.72 -4.45
C TRP A 97 2.02 -6.89 -5.57
N TYR A 98 2.78 -6.07 -6.32
CA TYR A 98 2.21 -5.28 -7.42
C TYR A 98 1.50 -6.13 -8.48
N PRO A 99 2.05 -7.27 -8.96
CA PRO A 99 1.34 -8.13 -9.90
C PRO A 99 0.01 -8.66 -9.36
N LEU A 100 -0.03 -9.00 -8.07
CA LEU A 100 -1.24 -9.49 -7.41
C LEU A 100 -2.32 -8.40 -7.36
N ILE A 101 -1.95 -7.18 -6.96
CA ILE A 101 -2.85 -6.02 -6.88
C ILE A 101 -3.41 -5.69 -8.27
N ILE A 102 -2.58 -5.72 -9.31
CA ILE A 102 -2.99 -5.45 -10.70
C ILE A 102 -3.97 -6.52 -11.20
N ALA A 103 -3.70 -7.78 -10.93
CA ALA A 103 -4.62 -8.86 -11.29
C ALA A 103 -5.96 -8.74 -10.56
N THR A 104 -5.94 -8.39 -9.26
CA THR A 104 -7.14 -8.10 -8.48
C THR A 104 -7.94 -6.95 -9.09
N ASP A 105 -7.30 -5.82 -9.44
CA ASP A 105 -7.99 -4.69 -10.06
C ASP A 105 -8.64 -5.07 -11.39
N ALA A 106 -7.91 -5.78 -12.26
CA ALA A 106 -8.44 -6.19 -13.55
C ALA A 106 -9.67 -7.09 -13.43
N LEU A 107 -9.68 -8.02 -12.47
CA LEU A 107 -10.82 -8.91 -12.22
C LEU A 107 -12.02 -8.16 -11.64
N LEU A 108 -11.80 -7.23 -10.70
CA LEU A 108 -12.87 -6.41 -10.13
C LEU A 108 -13.47 -5.47 -11.18
N ALA A 109 -12.63 -4.80 -11.98
CA ALA A 109 -13.06 -3.90 -13.05
C ALA A 109 -13.87 -4.61 -14.16
N ALA A 110 -13.64 -5.90 -14.36
CA ALA A 110 -14.42 -6.72 -15.31
C ALA A 110 -15.84 -7.03 -14.80
N LEU A 111 -16.05 -7.04 -13.48
CA LEU A 111 -17.36 -7.23 -12.86
C LEU A 111 -18.11 -5.92 -12.66
N ASP A 112 -17.41 -4.89 -12.20
CA ASP A 112 -17.94 -3.55 -11.96
C ASP A 112 -16.91 -2.52 -12.44
N THR A 113 -17.12 -1.93 -13.60
CA THR A 113 -16.12 -1.05 -14.24
C THR A 113 -15.83 0.21 -13.43
N ASP A 114 -16.82 0.71 -12.67
CA ASP A 114 -16.78 1.98 -11.96
C ASP A 114 -16.62 1.82 -10.44
N TYR A 115 -16.27 0.62 -9.97
CA TYR A 115 -15.98 0.39 -8.57
C TYR A 115 -14.85 1.31 -8.07
N ALA A 116 -14.93 1.69 -6.80
CA ALA A 116 -13.95 2.54 -6.16
C ALA A 116 -13.04 1.74 -5.22
N VAL A 117 -11.80 2.17 -5.11
CA VAL A 117 -10.84 1.63 -4.13
C VAL A 117 -10.82 2.54 -2.90
N HIS A 118 -10.76 1.96 -1.70
CA HIS A 118 -10.58 2.72 -0.46
C HIS A 118 -9.13 2.66 0.01
N GLN A 119 -8.59 1.46 0.17
CA GLN A 119 -7.20 1.25 0.59
C GLN A 119 -6.67 -0.07 0.06
N VAL A 120 -5.38 -0.09 -0.27
CA VAL A 120 -4.63 -1.32 -0.56
C VAL A 120 -3.44 -1.34 0.38
N LYS A 121 -3.40 -2.31 1.30
CA LYS A 121 -2.39 -2.36 2.36
C LYS A 121 -2.07 -3.76 2.83
N GLU A 122 -0.90 -3.91 3.43
CA GLU A 122 -0.57 -5.08 4.25
C GLU A 122 -1.32 -5.02 5.59
N LYS A 123 -1.82 -6.17 6.04
CA LYS A 123 -2.30 -6.39 7.40
C LYS A 123 -2.07 -7.85 7.82
N PHE A 124 -1.36 -8.03 8.95
CA PHE A 124 -1.04 -9.33 9.53
C PHE A 124 -0.35 -10.31 8.57
N GLY A 125 0.53 -9.80 7.71
CA GLY A 125 1.27 -10.56 6.71
C GLY A 125 0.50 -10.85 5.43
N THR A 126 -0.67 -10.24 5.21
CA THR A 126 -1.49 -10.50 4.03
C THR A 126 -2.04 -9.21 3.42
N LEU A 127 -2.43 -9.26 2.15
CA LEU A 127 -3.01 -8.15 1.42
C LEU A 127 -4.44 -7.89 1.88
N ARG A 128 -4.77 -6.61 2.09
CA ARG A 128 -6.14 -6.10 2.22
C ARG A 128 -6.43 -5.16 1.07
N TYR A 129 -7.39 -5.54 0.23
CA TYR A 129 -7.88 -4.75 -0.88
C TYR A 129 -9.30 -4.29 -0.56
N TYR A 130 -9.44 -3.08 0.00
CA TYR A 130 -10.75 -2.53 0.34
C TYR A 130 -11.33 -1.77 -0.84
N TYR A 131 -12.55 -2.13 -1.19
CA TYR A 131 -13.27 -1.56 -2.31
C TYR A 131 -14.69 -1.17 -1.92
N ARG A 132 -15.33 -0.38 -2.79
CA ARG A 132 -16.75 -0.06 -2.72
C ARG A 132 -17.33 -0.23 -4.12
N PRO A 133 -18.44 -0.98 -4.28
CA PRO A 133 -19.15 -1.08 -5.55
C PRO A 133 -19.57 0.29 -6.08
N SER A 134 -19.80 0.38 -7.39
CA SER A 134 -20.22 1.62 -8.06
C SER A 134 -21.62 2.08 -7.63
N SER A 135 -22.49 1.14 -7.24
CA SER A 135 -23.85 1.39 -6.76
C SER A 135 -24.23 0.47 -5.60
N GLU A 136 -25.21 0.88 -4.78
CA GLU A 136 -25.83 0.01 -3.76
C GLU A 136 -26.74 -1.07 -4.39
N ASP A 137 -27.14 -0.89 -5.65
CA ASP A 137 -28.02 -1.81 -6.39
C ASP A 137 -27.25 -2.93 -7.12
N VAL A 138 -25.92 -3.03 -6.93
CA VAL A 138 -25.13 -4.11 -7.51
C VAL A 138 -25.67 -5.45 -6.98
N GLY A 139 -25.99 -6.36 -7.89
CA GLY A 139 -26.61 -7.64 -7.55
C GLY A 139 -25.72 -8.48 -6.64
N HIS A 140 -26.33 -9.21 -5.69
CA HIS A 140 -25.60 -10.03 -4.71
C HIS A 140 -24.59 -10.99 -5.35
N GLU A 141 -24.93 -11.62 -6.49
CA GLU A 141 -23.99 -12.52 -7.20
C GLU A 141 -22.71 -11.81 -7.65
N THR A 142 -22.80 -10.53 -8.02
CA THR A 142 -21.63 -9.73 -8.39
C THR A 142 -20.82 -9.36 -7.16
N LEU A 143 -21.48 -8.97 -6.06
CA LEU A 143 -20.80 -8.68 -4.78
C LEU A 143 -20.04 -9.92 -4.26
N ASP A 144 -20.70 -11.08 -4.26
CA ASP A 144 -20.09 -12.35 -3.84
C ASP A 144 -18.85 -12.69 -4.70
N ALA A 145 -18.93 -12.45 -6.01
CA ALA A 145 -17.80 -12.65 -6.92
C ALA A 145 -16.65 -11.66 -6.66
N MET A 146 -16.96 -10.39 -6.38
CA MET A 146 -15.95 -9.38 -6.01
C MET A 146 -15.27 -9.70 -4.68
N ASP A 147 -16.03 -10.12 -3.67
CA ASP A 147 -15.50 -10.56 -2.38
C ASP A 147 -14.58 -11.78 -2.56
N ALA A 148 -15.02 -12.78 -3.34
CA ALA A 148 -14.21 -13.96 -3.64
C ALA A 148 -12.89 -13.62 -4.34
N ILE A 149 -12.85 -12.58 -5.19
CA ILE A 149 -11.61 -12.08 -5.80
C ILE A 149 -10.67 -11.50 -4.73
N THR A 150 -11.19 -10.65 -3.84
CA THR A 150 -10.36 -10.04 -2.78
C THR A 150 -9.86 -11.07 -1.76
N ASP A 151 -10.69 -12.05 -1.41
CA ASP A 151 -10.30 -13.18 -0.56
C ASP A 151 -9.25 -14.07 -1.24
N GLY A 152 -9.36 -14.26 -2.56
CA GLY A 152 -8.36 -14.93 -3.37
C GLY A 152 -7.01 -14.21 -3.32
N ALA A 153 -7.03 -12.88 -3.43
CA ALA A 153 -5.84 -12.05 -3.33
C ALA A 153 -5.20 -12.13 -1.93
N GLU A 154 -6.02 -12.08 -0.87
CA GLU A 154 -5.56 -12.30 0.51
C GLU A 154 -4.84 -13.64 0.64
N ARG A 155 -5.45 -14.75 0.19
CA ARG A 155 -4.84 -16.09 0.26
C ARG A 155 -3.55 -16.19 -0.55
N ALA A 156 -3.51 -15.61 -1.76
CA ALA A 156 -2.32 -15.61 -2.59
C ALA A 156 -1.17 -14.84 -1.92
N SER A 157 -1.46 -13.67 -1.35
CA SER A 157 -0.46 -12.85 -0.66
C SER A 157 0.18 -13.56 0.55
N ALA A 158 -0.56 -14.44 1.22
CA ALA A 158 -0.08 -15.19 2.39
C ALA A 158 1.06 -16.19 2.07
N VAL A 159 1.28 -16.48 0.78
CA VAL A 159 2.35 -17.37 0.31
C VAL A 159 3.30 -16.67 -0.67
N THR A 160 3.14 -15.36 -0.87
CA THR A 160 3.96 -14.54 -1.76
C THR A 160 4.75 -13.53 -0.94
N CYS A 161 6.07 -13.52 -1.11
CA CYS A 161 6.95 -12.54 -0.50
C CYS A 161 6.53 -11.12 -0.91
N GLU A 162 6.14 -10.30 0.06
CA GLU A 162 5.69 -8.94 -0.17
C GLU A 162 6.75 -8.09 -0.87
N ARG A 163 8.04 -8.34 -0.58
CA ARG A 163 9.15 -7.53 -1.10
C ARG A 163 9.57 -7.89 -2.53
N CYS A 164 9.59 -9.18 -2.89
CA CYS A 164 10.16 -9.62 -4.17
C CYS A 164 9.26 -10.54 -5.02
N GLY A 165 8.09 -10.95 -4.51
CA GLY A 165 7.11 -11.72 -5.27
C GLY A 165 7.38 -13.22 -5.37
N THR A 166 8.53 -13.72 -4.89
CA THR A 166 8.79 -15.18 -4.81
C THR A 166 7.95 -15.83 -3.71
N THR A 167 7.96 -17.16 -3.58
CA THR A 167 7.32 -17.83 -2.45
C THR A 167 7.83 -17.30 -1.11
N GLY A 168 6.91 -16.99 -0.21
CA GLY A 168 7.17 -16.47 1.13
C GLY A 168 6.36 -17.19 2.19
N PHE A 169 6.73 -16.96 3.44
CA PHE A 169 6.03 -17.48 4.62
C PHE A 169 5.84 -16.35 5.62
N LEU A 170 4.89 -16.49 6.53
CA LEU A 170 4.69 -15.52 7.60
C LEU A 170 5.95 -15.39 8.46
N GLN A 171 6.45 -14.17 8.56
CA GLN A 171 7.58 -13.79 9.39
C GLN A 171 7.16 -12.70 10.35
N HIS A 172 7.93 -12.51 11.43
CA HIS A 172 7.76 -11.38 12.32
C HIS A 172 9.09 -10.69 12.65
N SER A 173 9.03 -9.37 12.83
CA SER A 173 10.12 -8.57 13.36
C SER A 173 10.25 -8.75 14.90
N PRO A 174 11.35 -8.29 15.52
CA PRO A 174 11.51 -8.29 16.98
C PRO A 174 10.37 -7.59 17.73
N ARG A 175 9.74 -6.59 17.09
CA ARG A 175 8.58 -5.85 17.63
C ARG A 175 7.22 -6.41 17.19
N ARG A 176 7.16 -7.67 16.76
CA ARG A 176 5.93 -8.41 16.40
C ARG A 176 5.15 -7.88 15.20
N TRP A 177 5.75 -7.03 14.36
CA TRP A 177 5.19 -6.75 13.03
C TRP A 177 5.31 -7.96 12.14
N MET A 178 4.23 -8.30 11.44
CA MET A 178 4.15 -9.47 10.58
C MET A 178 4.23 -9.07 9.11
N LYS A 179 4.98 -9.83 8.31
CA LYS A 179 5.02 -9.73 6.84
C LYS A 179 5.19 -11.13 6.27
N THR A 180 4.60 -11.41 5.11
CA THR A 180 4.93 -12.63 4.36
C THR A 180 6.17 -12.35 3.52
N LEU A 181 7.28 -13.03 3.84
CA LEU A 181 8.58 -12.81 3.19
C LEU A 181 9.26 -14.14 2.87
N CYS A 182 10.08 -14.15 1.82
CA CYS A 182 11.02 -15.23 1.58
C CYS A 182 12.21 -15.13 2.55
N ALA A 183 12.96 -16.22 2.73
CA ALA A 183 14.05 -16.28 3.70
C ALA A 183 15.10 -15.17 3.52
N SER A 184 15.50 -14.86 2.28
CA SER A 184 16.50 -13.82 2.00
C SER A 184 15.98 -12.40 2.29
N CYS A 185 14.72 -12.11 1.96
CA CYS A 185 14.12 -10.82 2.30
C CYS A 185 13.86 -10.68 3.79
N ALA A 186 13.49 -11.77 4.46
CA ALA A 186 13.31 -11.79 5.90
C ALA A 186 14.63 -11.50 6.63
N ASP A 187 15.70 -12.21 6.27
CA ASP A 187 17.05 -12.01 6.83
C ASP A 187 17.55 -10.58 6.63
N ALA A 188 17.43 -10.05 5.41
CA ALA A 188 17.84 -8.68 5.08
C ALA A 188 17.09 -7.60 5.90
N LEU A 189 15.87 -7.90 6.36
CA LEU A 189 15.05 -6.98 7.16
C LEU A 189 15.07 -7.30 8.67
N GLY A 190 15.79 -8.33 9.10
CA GLY A 190 15.81 -8.79 10.49
C GLY A 190 14.51 -9.44 10.96
N TYR A 191 13.75 -10.03 10.04
CA TYR A 191 12.53 -10.79 10.33
C TYR A 191 12.87 -12.27 10.54
N VAL A 192 12.13 -12.92 11.44
CA VAL A 192 12.30 -14.35 11.75
C VAL A 192 10.99 -15.12 11.57
N PRO A 193 11.04 -16.45 11.30
CA PRO A 193 9.84 -17.23 11.07
C PRO A 193 8.90 -17.19 12.26
N THR A 194 7.60 -17.02 12.02
CA THR A 194 6.61 -17.35 13.04
C THR A 194 6.62 -18.87 13.22
N GLN A 195 6.97 -19.35 14.41
CA GLN A 195 6.82 -20.77 14.74
C GLN A 195 5.37 -21.18 14.45
N PRO A 196 5.11 -22.28 13.73
CA PRO A 196 3.76 -22.82 13.68
C PRO A 196 3.36 -23.21 15.11
N ASN A 197 2.19 -22.74 15.55
CA ASN A 197 1.55 -23.24 16.77
C ASN A 197 1.19 -24.72 16.60
#